data_AF-A0A5Z1S3R9-F1
#
_entry.id   AF-A0A5Z1S3R9-F1
#
_cell.length_a   1.000
_cell.length_b   1.000
_cell.length_c   1.000
_cell.angle_alpha   90.00
_cell.angle_beta   90.00
_cell.angle_gamma   90.00
#
_symmetry.space_group_name_H-M   'P 1'
#
loop_
_entity.id
_entity.type
_entity.pdbx_description
1 polymer ?
#
loop_
_entity_poly.entity_id
_entity_poly.type
_entity_poly.pdbx_seq_one_letter_code
_entity_poly.pdbx_strand_id
1 'polypeptide(L)'
;MDLSIKSFDDLLTIFEKLSNGENVKVTEVGTIQHTIKLQGGRFENYSIGYIDAEIARIIDSYQDSFYRVANILKKDFGIDGIDKNKLIRFYLGEGSLEIKTDELLTNLLGVIKDMESKDKLILFITIALIIGGCWSFGNFLIHDENIEKIKSQNENARIIAEIAKNKELQNACNFPKATLVKMLKDNEKASFSLGNDVITNQNKEDYNFKEIEDTTQTEDVEENFKILGFEKTNDKKKFKIILDDKTHWANADIIDVNARMKLAKSSIQEQEVKLKLRIVKEYNKIKEIVILNVE
;
A
#
# COMPACT_ATOMS: atom_id res chain seq x y z
N MET A 1 -12.48 -12.25 -7.39
CA MET A 1 -13.10 -12.54 -6.09
C MET A 1 -13.98 -11.37 -5.72
N ASP A 2 -15.18 -11.64 -5.19
CA ASP A 2 -16.17 -10.62 -4.87
C ASP A 2 -16.03 -10.20 -3.40
N LEU A 3 -15.79 -8.90 -3.15
CA LEU A 3 -15.58 -8.34 -1.82
C LEU A 3 -16.45 -7.10 -1.59
N SER A 4 -16.93 -6.95 -0.36
CA SER A 4 -17.63 -5.75 0.12
C SER A 4 -16.71 -4.94 1.02
N ILE A 5 -16.82 -3.62 0.98
CA ILE A 5 -16.07 -2.70 1.84
C ILE A 5 -17.01 -2.16 2.91
N LYS A 6 -16.86 -2.57 4.17
CA LYS A 6 -17.69 -2.11 5.30
C LYS A 6 -16.84 -1.54 6.43
N SER A 7 -15.54 -1.78 6.39
CA SER A 7 -14.56 -1.38 7.39
C SER A 7 -13.23 -1.01 6.73
N PHE A 8 -12.35 -0.38 7.50
CA PHE A 8 -10.99 -0.13 7.05
C PHE A 8 -10.18 -1.43 6.88
N ASP A 9 -10.44 -2.46 7.69
CA ASP A 9 -9.79 -3.77 7.56
C ASP A 9 -10.11 -4.44 6.21
N ASP A 10 -11.31 -4.18 5.67
CA ASP A 10 -11.65 -4.61 4.30
C ASP A 10 -10.79 -3.88 3.25
N LEU A 11 -10.48 -2.60 3.45
CA LEU A 11 -9.59 -1.84 2.56
C LEU A 11 -8.17 -2.41 2.60
N LEU A 12 -7.65 -2.74 3.79
CA LEU A 12 -6.34 -3.38 3.95
C LEU A 12 -6.31 -4.77 3.31
N THR A 13 -7.36 -5.57 3.51
CA THR A 13 -7.48 -6.89 2.91
C THR A 13 -7.51 -6.82 1.38
N ILE A 14 -8.28 -5.87 0.82
CA ILE A 14 -8.31 -5.65 -0.63
C ILE A 14 -6.95 -5.17 -1.13
N PHE A 15 -6.30 -4.27 -0.41
CA PHE A 15 -4.96 -3.80 -0.74
C PHE A 15 -3.95 -4.97 -0.79
N GLU A 16 -3.92 -5.83 0.23
CA GLU A 16 -3.04 -7.01 0.27
C GLU A 16 -3.30 -7.92 -0.94
N LYS A 17 -4.56 -8.22 -1.24
CA LYS A 17 -4.95 -9.05 -2.38
C LYS A 17 -4.55 -8.47 -3.73
N LEU A 18 -4.88 -7.19 -3.96
CA LEU A 18 -4.52 -6.50 -5.20
C LEU A 18 -3.00 -6.46 -5.36
N SER A 19 -2.28 -6.21 -4.27
CA SER A 19 -0.83 -6.18 -4.26
C SER A 19 -0.21 -7.54 -4.63
N ASN A 20 -0.81 -8.64 -4.16
CA ASN A 20 -0.43 -10.01 -4.51
C ASN A 20 -0.82 -10.41 -5.95
N GLY A 21 -1.42 -9.51 -6.73
CA GLY A 21 -1.83 -9.78 -8.11
C GLY A 21 -3.18 -10.47 -8.24
N GLU A 22 -3.94 -10.60 -7.14
CA GLU A 22 -5.30 -11.13 -7.19
C GLU A 22 -6.25 -10.13 -7.86
N ASN A 23 -7.18 -10.63 -8.68
CA ASN A 23 -8.23 -9.80 -9.24
C ASN A 23 -9.39 -9.65 -8.24
N VAL A 24 -9.58 -8.42 -7.75
CA VAL A 24 -10.64 -8.05 -6.82
C VAL A 24 -11.78 -7.32 -7.54
N LYS A 25 -13.00 -7.78 -7.29
CA LYS A 25 -14.24 -7.14 -7.70
C LYS A 25 -14.96 -6.62 -6.45
N VAL A 26 -15.15 -5.31 -6.39
CA VAL A 26 -15.90 -4.67 -5.31
C VAL A 26 -17.38 -4.74 -5.64
N THR A 27 -18.16 -5.43 -4.82
CA THR A 27 -19.60 -5.62 -5.04
C THR A 27 -20.46 -4.63 -4.26
N GLU A 28 -19.97 -4.16 -3.12
CA GLU A 28 -20.69 -3.25 -2.21
C GLU A 28 -19.71 -2.33 -1.49
N VAL A 29 -20.09 -1.05 -1.32
CA VAL A 29 -19.39 -0.07 -0.49
C VAL A 29 -20.36 0.42 0.57
N GLY A 30 -20.12 0.05 1.81
CA GLY A 30 -20.83 0.52 2.99
C GLY A 30 -20.23 1.82 3.54
N THR A 31 -20.89 2.36 4.56
CA THR A 31 -20.41 3.54 5.28
C THR A 31 -19.25 3.16 6.20
N ILE A 32 -18.04 3.66 5.91
CA ILE A 32 -16.92 3.60 6.86
C ILE A 32 -16.96 4.89 7.69
N GLN A 33 -17.01 4.76 9.02
CA GLN A 33 -16.88 5.89 9.93
C GLN A 33 -15.44 5.99 10.40
N HIS A 34 -14.89 7.20 10.35
CA HIS A 34 -13.54 7.47 10.79
C HIS A 34 -13.57 8.59 11.83
N THR A 35 -13.14 8.30 13.05
CA THR A 35 -13.16 9.26 14.16
C THR A 35 -11.76 9.63 14.56
N ILE A 36 -11.50 10.93 14.62
CA ILE A 36 -10.28 11.52 15.18
C ILE A 36 -10.63 12.01 16.58
N LYS A 37 -10.06 11.39 17.60
CA LYS A 37 -10.27 11.79 19.00
C LYS A 37 -9.11 12.65 19.46
N LEU A 38 -9.40 13.91 19.78
CA LEU A 38 -8.47 14.88 20.32
C LEU A 38 -8.49 14.80 21.84
N GLN A 39 -7.33 14.66 22.46
CA GLN A 39 -7.22 14.36 23.89
C GLN A 39 -6.10 15.16 24.55
N GLY A 40 -6.28 15.42 25.84
CA GLY A 40 -5.32 16.13 26.69
C GLY A 40 -5.39 17.65 26.54
N GLY A 41 -4.83 18.36 27.52
CA GLY A 41 -4.69 19.81 27.48
C GLY A 41 -6.02 20.52 27.21
N ARG A 42 -6.09 21.32 26.14
CA ARG A 42 -7.31 22.08 25.83
C ARG A 42 -8.50 21.21 25.44
N PHE A 43 -8.26 19.97 25.02
CA PHE A 43 -9.32 19.07 24.57
C PHE A 43 -10.07 18.38 25.71
N GLU A 44 -9.59 18.46 26.95
CA GLU A 44 -10.26 17.91 28.13
C GLU A 44 -11.60 18.60 28.45
N ASN A 45 -11.74 19.86 28.05
CA ASN A 45 -12.95 20.66 28.26
C ASN A 45 -13.51 21.20 26.93
N TYR A 46 -13.32 20.46 25.84
CA TYR A 46 -13.68 20.94 24.51
C TYR A 46 -15.20 21.07 24.34
N SER A 47 -15.67 22.24 23.90
CA SER A 47 -17.09 22.51 23.72
C SER A 47 -17.61 21.95 22.40
N ILE A 48 -18.61 21.07 22.47
CA ILE A 48 -19.22 20.35 21.34
C ILE A 48 -19.78 21.29 20.26
N GLY A 49 -20.15 22.52 20.61
CA GLY A 49 -20.81 23.48 19.70
C GLY A 49 -19.90 24.52 19.05
N TYR A 50 -18.59 24.49 19.31
CA TYR A 50 -17.66 25.53 18.86
C TYR A 50 -16.62 24.98 17.89
N ILE A 51 -16.51 25.57 16.71
CA ILE A 51 -15.41 25.35 15.76
C ILE A 51 -14.49 26.56 15.86
N ASP A 52 -13.30 26.38 16.43
CA ASP A 52 -12.26 27.40 16.36
C ASP A 52 -11.47 27.35 15.05
N ALA A 53 -10.59 28.33 14.87
CA ALA A 53 -9.71 28.40 13.70
C ALA A 53 -8.78 27.18 13.57
N GLU A 54 -8.53 26.48 14.67
CA GLU A 54 -7.70 25.28 14.71
C GLU A 54 -8.47 24.09 14.11
N ILE A 55 -9.63 23.74 14.68
CA ILE A 55 -10.49 22.68 14.16
C ILE A 55 -10.91 22.97 12.71
N ALA A 56 -11.20 24.24 12.37
CA ALA A 56 -11.48 24.63 11.00
C ALA A 56 -10.34 24.28 10.02
N ARG A 57 -9.07 24.46 10.43
CA ARG A 57 -7.92 24.08 9.60
C ARG A 57 -7.79 22.58 9.42
N ILE A 58 -8.12 21.78 10.45
CA ILE A 58 -8.13 20.31 10.31
C ILE A 58 -9.18 19.92 9.27
N ILE A 59 -10.41 20.41 9.42
CA ILE A 59 -11.51 20.16 8.49
C ILE A 59 -11.12 20.54 7.06
N ASP A 60 -10.62 21.77 6.88
CA ASP A 60 -10.17 22.28 5.58
C ASP A 60 -9.05 21.42 4.98
N SER A 61 -8.10 20.96 5.80
CA SER A 61 -6.98 20.13 5.33
C SER A 61 -7.42 18.77 4.77
N TYR A 62 -8.45 18.14 5.33
CA TYR A 62 -9.01 16.90 4.79
C TYR A 62 -9.71 17.15 3.46
N GLN A 63 -10.45 18.25 3.34
CA GLN A 63 -11.12 18.63 2.10
C GLN A 63 -10.14 18.96 0.98
N ASP A 64 -9.10 19.75 1.28
CA ASP A 64 -8.02 20.11 0.37
C ASP A 64 -7.20 18.88 -0.05
N SER A 65 -6.89 17.98 0.90
CA SER A 65 -6.26 16.69 0.60
C SER A 65 -7.05 15.88 -0.42
N PHE A 66 -8.36 15.75 -0.24
CA PHE A 66 -9.24 15.06 -1.19
C PHE A 66 -9.19 15.69 -2.60
N TYR A 67 -9.24 17.01 -2.71
CA TYR A 67 -9.14 17.70 -4.00
C TYR A 67 -7.80 17.49 -4.68
N ARG A 68 -6.70 17.61 -3.94
CA ARG A 68 -5.34 17.39 -4.45
C ARG A 68 -5.16 15.97 -4.93
N VAL A 69 -5.58 15.00 -4.13
CA VAL A 69 -5.51 13.58 -4.50
C VAL A 69 -6.30 13.31 -5.77
N ALA A 70 -7.55 13.78 -5.87
CA ALA A 70 -8.35 13.59 -7.08
C ALA A 70 -7.74 14.27 -8.33
N ASN A 71 -6.99 15.36 -8.16
CA ASN A 71 -6.21 15.97 -9.25
C ASN A 71 -5.02 15.11 -9.65
N ILE A 72 -4.26 14.61 -8.68
CA ILE A 72 -3.07 13.79 -8.89
C ILE A 72 -3.44 12.45 -9.53
N LEU A 73 -4.48 11.77 -9.03
CA LEU A 73 -5.01 10.52 -9.59
C LEU A 73 -5.35 10.68 -11.09
N LYS A 74 -5.97 11.79 -11.47
CA LYS A 74 -6.28 12.09 -12.87
C LYS A 74 -5.03 12.38 -13.70
N LYS A 75 -4.16 13.27 -13.20
CA LYS A 75 -2.99 13.79 -13.91
C LYS A 75 -1.91 12.73 -14.11
N ASP A 76 -1.57 12.01 -13.05
CA ASP A 76 -0.39 11.14 -13.00
C ASP A 76 -0.75 9.68 -13.29
N PHE A 77 -1.99 9.27 -13.03
CA PHE A 77 -2.42 7.87 -13.15
C PHE A 77 -3.61 7.66 -14.10
N GLY A 78 -4.13 8.71 -14.72
CA GLY A 78 -5.26 8.61 -15.66
C GLY A 78 -6.60 8.22 -15.01
N ILE A 79 -6.69 8.22 -13.69
CA ILE A 79 -7.91 7.88 -12.95
C ILE A 79 -8.85 9.10 -12.92
N ASP A 80 -9.87 9.08 -13.77
CA ASP A 80 -10.88 10.14 -13.90
C ASP A 80 -12.24 9.72 -13.32
N GLY A 81 -13.20 10.66 -13.26
CA GLY A 81 -14.58 10.40 -12.81
C GLY A 81 -14.84 10.62 -11.32
N ILE A 82 -13.82 11.04 -10.55
CA ILE A 82 -13.98 11.45 -9.14
C ILE A 82 -14.59 12.87 -9.10
N ASP A 83 -15.79 13.01 -8.50
CA ASP A 83 -16.49 14.29 -8.42
C ASP A 83 -15.89 15.20 -7.34
N LYS A 84 -15.10 16.18 -7.77
CA LYS A 84 -14.44 17.15 -6.88
C LYS A 84 -15.40 18.16 -6.24
N ASN A 85 -16.68 18.17 -6.61
CA ASN A 85 -17.64 19.09 -6.00
C ASN A 85 -18.28 18.50 -4.73
N LYS A 86 -17.98 17.25 -4.37
CA LYS A 86 -18.46 16.63 -3.14
C LYS A 86 -17.71 17.17 -1.93
N LEU A 87 -18.48 17.47 -0.88
CA LEU A 87 -17.99 17.94 0.39
C LEU A 87 -17.90 16.77 1.38
N ILE A 88 -16.80 16.70 2.10
CA ILE A 88 -16.64 15.76 3.20
C ILE A 88 -17.48 16.28 4.37
N ARG A 89 -18.26 15.39 5.00
CA ARG A 89 -19.09 15.75 6.15
C ARG A 89 -18.35 15.44 7.44
N PHE A 90 -18.33 16.43 8.32
CA PHE A 90 -17.67 16.37 9.62
C PHE A 90 -18.70 16.59 10.72
N TYR A 91 -18.57 15.81 11.80
CA TYR A 91 -19.36 15.93 13.01
C TYR A 91 -18.42 16.19 14.17
N LEU A 92 -18.68 17.28 14.90
CA LEU A 92 -17.91 17.65 16.07
C LEU A 92 -18.63 17.12 17.32
N GLY A 93 -17.92 16.31 18.08
CA GLY A 93 -18.31 15.81 19.39
C GLY A 93 -17.32 16.25 20.46
N GLU A 94 -17.58 15.85 21.71
CA GLU A 94 -16.68 16.15 22.83
C GLU A 94 -15.32 15.48 22.59
N GLY A 95 -14.27 16.29 22.48
CA GLY A 95 -12.91 15.82 22.17
C GLY A 95 -12.83 14.95 20.90
N SER A 96 -13.75 15.10 19.95
CA SER A 96 -13.79 14.22 18.77
C SER A 96 -14.27 14.94 17.52
N LEU A 97 -13.58 14.67 16.41
CA LEU A 97 -13.97 15.03 15.05
C LEU A 97 -14.25 13.74 14.28
N GLU A 98 -15.52 13.47 14.01
CA GLU A 98 -15.94 12.34 13.20
C GLU A 98 -16.05 12.75 11.73
N ILE A 99 -15.40 11.99 10.86
CA ILE A 99 -15.46 12.13 9.41
C ILE A 99 -16.39 11.03 8.88
N LYS A 100 -17.50 11.42 8.24
CA LYS A 100 -18.34 10.47 7.50
C LYS A 100 -17.71 10.24 6.14
N THR A 101 -17.13 9.06 5.95
CA THR A 101 -16.43 8.73 4.71
C THR A 101 -17.31 8.04 3.68
N ASP A 102 -18.61 7.84 3.94
CA ASP A 102 -19.54 7.21 2.99
C ASP A 102 -19.58 7.94 1.65
N GLU A 103 -19.74 9.26 1.65
CA GLU A 103 -19.75 10.05 0.41
C GLU A 103 -18.37 10.10 -0.25
N LEU A 104 -17.29 10.23 0.55
CA LEU A 104 -15.92 10.25 0.05
C LEU A 104 -15.54 8.91 -0.61
N LEU A 105 -15.85 7.79 0.04
CA LEU A 105 -15.60 6.45 -0.47
C LEU A 105 -16.51 6.10 -1.63
N THR A 106 -17.79 6.44 -1.58
CA THR A 106 -18.69 6.23 -2.72
C THR A 106 -18.20 7.01 -3.95
N ASN A 107 -17.65 8.20 -3.75
CA ASN A 107 -17.12 9.03 -4.83
C ASN A 107 -15.76 8.52 -5.36
N LEU A 108 -14.84 8.15 -4.46
CA LEU A 108 -13.54 7.60 -4.84
C LEU A 108 -13.66 6.19 -5.44
N LEU A 109 -14.52 5.33 -4.87
CA LEU A 109 -14.73 3.95 -5.31
C LEU A 109 -15.80 3.85 -6.41
N GLY A 110 -16.55 4.92 -6.71
CA GLY A 110 -17.60 4.91 -7.75
C GLY A 110 -17.05 4.60 -9.14
N VAL A 111 -15.76 4.88 -9.36
CA VAL A 111 -15.04 4.66 -10.61
C VAL A 111 -14.39 3.27 -10.72
N ILE A 112 -14.44 2.44 -9.67
CA ILE A 112 -13.71 1.16 -9.59
C ILE A 112 -14.24 0.08 -10.51
N LYS A 113 -15.54 0.12 -10.85
CA LYS A 113 -16.21 -0.99 -11.54
C LYS A 113 -15.57 -1.30 -12.89
N ASP A 114 -15.06 -0.28 -13.57
CA ASP A 114 -14.50 -0.37 -14.92
C ASP A 114 -12.97 -0.28 -14.95
N MET A 115 -12.31 -0.25 -13.78
CA MET A 115 -10.85 -0.12 -13.67
C MET A 115 -10.09 -1.44 -13.87
N GLU A 116 -8.92 -1.34 -14.48
CA GLU A 116 -7.92 -2.41 -14.47
C GLU A 116 -7.40 -2.65 -13.05
N SER A 117 -6.85 -3.85 -12.78
CA SER A 117 -6.33 -4.21 -11.45
C SER A 117 -5.26 -3.25 -10.94
N LYS A 118 -4.44 -2.67 -11.84
CA LYS A 118 -3.40 -1.70 -11.49
C LYS A 118 -3.98 -0.38 -10.96
N ASP A 119 -5.02 0.13 -11.62
CA ASP A 119 -5.65 1.40 -11.27
C ASP A 119 -6.44 1.25 -9.97
N LYS A 120 -7.06 0.07 -9.77
CA LYS A 120 -7.64 -0.32 -8.48
C LYS A 120 -6.59 -0.28 -7.38
N LEU A 121 -5.42 -0.90 -7.58
CA LEU A 121 -4.36 -0.91 -6.58
C LEU A 121 -3.94 0.51 -6.18
N ILE A 122 -3.70 1.39 -7.16
CA ILE A 122 -3.35 2.81 -6.93
C ILE A 122 -4.45 3.51 -6.10
N LEU A 123 -5.70 3.34 -6.50
CA LEU A 123 -6.84 3.97 -5.84
C LEU A 123 -7.03 3.45 -4.40
N PHE A 124 -6.90 2.14 -4.16
CA PHE A 124 -7.03 1.55 -2.83
C PHE A 124 -5.93 2.00 -1.88
N ILE A 125 -4.67 2.05 -2.33
CA ILE A 125 -3.55 2.61 -1.56
C ILE A 125 -3.88 4.04 -1.15
N THR A 126 -4.34 4.83 -2.11
CA THR A 126 -4.65 6.25 -1.89
C THR A 126 -5.80 6.46 -0.90
N ILE A 127 -6.86 5.67 -1.01
CA ILE A 127 -7.99 5.69 -0.07
C ILE A 127 -7.55 5.26 1.33
N ALA A 128 -6.77 4.18 1.43
CA ALA A 128 -6.22 3.70 2.68
C ALA A 128 -5.30 4.73 3.33
N LEU A 129 -4.72 5.67 2.59
CA LEU A 129 -3.82 6.71 3.11
C LEU A 129 -4.55 7.99 3.52
N ILE A 130 -5.58 8.41 2.77
CA ILE A 130 -6.45 9.52 3.15
C ILE A 130 -7.23 9.17 4.42
N ILE A 131 -7.78 7.95 4.47
CA ILE A 131 -8.64 7.48 5.57
C ILE A 131 -7.82 6.76 6.66
N GLY A 132 -6.67 6.19 6.31
CA GLY A 132 -5.84 5.45 7.24
C GLY A 132 -5.41 6.30 8.41
N GLY A 133 -5.16 5.64 9.53
CA GLY A 133 -4.92 6.25 10.83
C GLY A 133 -3.71 7.18 10.90
N CYS A 134 -3.12 7.26 12.07
CA CYS A 134 -2.00 8.18 12.35
C CYS A 134 -0.74 7.97 11.49
N TRP A 135 -0.63 6.89 10.70
CA TRP A 135 0.56 6.59 9.91
C TRP A 135 0.79 7.60 8.79
N SER A 136 2.03 8.02 8.62
CA SER A 136 2.44 8.77 7.44
C SER A 136 2.47 7.88 6.21
N PHE A 137 2.37 8.48 5.03
CA PHE A 137 2.43 7.80 3.74
C PHE A 137 3.63 6.86 3.63
N GLY A 138 4.82 7.36 3.98
CA GLY A 138 6.04 6.55 3.94
C GLY A 138 5.99 5.39 4.93
N ASN A 139 5.46 5.61 6.14
CA ASN A 139 5.34 4.54 7.13
C ASN A 139 4.31 3.50 6.68
N PHE A 140 3.15 3.88 6.15
CA PHE A 140 2.16 2.91 5.61
C PHE A 140 2.77 2.02 4.52
N LEU A 141 3.59 2.59 3.62
CA LEU A 141 4.26 1.82 2.56
C LEU A 141 5.43 0.96 3.05
N ILE A 142 5.97 1.22 4.24
CA ILE A 142 7.11 0.47 4.82
C ILE A 142 6.64 -0.54 5.87
N HIS A 143 5.58 -0.23 6.62
CA HIS A 143 5.13 -0.98 7.80
C HIS A 143 4.23 -2.18 7.47
N ASP A 144 3.72 -2.26 6.25
CA ASP A 144 3.12 -3.50 5.80
C ASP A 144 4.26 -4.48 5.43
N GLU A 145 4.56 -5.44 6.31
CA GLU A 145 5.48 -6.55 6.02
C GLU A 145 5.11 -7.27 4.72
N ASN A 146 3.83 -7.16 4.31
CA ASN A 146 3.41 -7.64 3.01
C ASN A 146 3.97 -6.76 1.89
N ILE A 147 4.10 -5.43 1.99
CA ILE A 147 4.70 -4.60 0.93
C ILE A 147 6.16 -5.02 0.66
N GLU A 148 6.94 -5.36 1.68
CA GLU A 148 8.29 -5.89 1.47
C GLU A 148 8.29 -7.26 0.77
N LYS A 149 7.30 -8.11 1.02
CA LYS A 149 7.08 -9.38 0.31
C LYS A 149 6.50 -9.18 -1.10
N ILE A 150 5.65 -8.18 -1.29
CA ILE A 150 5.00 -7.78 -2.55
C ILE A 150 6.04 -7.20 -3.50
N LYS A 151 6.99 -6.40 -2.98
CA LYS A 151 8.10 -5.79 -3.73
C LYS A 151 8.91 -6.82 -4.54
N SER A 152 8.94 -8.08 -4.11
CA SER A 152 9.75 -9.10 -4.77
C SER A 152 9.04 -9.89 -5.87
N GLN A 153 7.70 -9.74 -6.05
CA GLN A 153 6.93 -10.74 -6.79
C GLN A 153 6.16 -10.30 -8.06
N ASN A 154 5.95 -9.03 -8.41
CA ASN A 154 5.20 -8.71 -9.65
C ASN A 154 5.23 -7.26 -10.13
N GLU A 155 4.60 -6.98 -11.28
CA GLU A 155 4.34 -5.64 -11.84
C GLU A 155 3.74 -4.65 -10.82
N ASN A 156 2.95 -5.15 -9.87
CA ASN A 156 2.39 -4.38 -8.75
C ASN A 156 3.46 -3.76 -7.82
N ALA A 157 4.62 -4.40 -7.67
CA ALA A 157 5.73 -3.84 -6.91
C ALA A 157 6.21 -2.51 -7.51
N ARG A 158 6.27 -2.44 -8.84
CA ARG A 158 6.67 -1.22 -9.56
C ARG A 158 5.65 -0.11 -9.37
N ILE A 159 4.36 -0.45 -9.41
CA ILE A 159 3.26 0.49 -9.15
C ILE A 159 3.36 1.05 -7.72
N ILE A 160 3.55 0.19 -6.72
CA ILE A 160 3.72 0.62 -5.32
C ILE A 160 4.97 1.50 -5.17
N ALA A 161 6.08 1.17 -5.85
CA ALA A 161 7.30 1.99 -5.84
C ALA A 161 7.11 3.34 -6.55
N GLU A 162 6.31 3.39 -7.61
CA GLU A 162 5.98 4.63 -8.33
C GLU A 162 5.11 5.55 -7.46
N ILE A 163 4.09 4.99 -6.81
CA ILE A 163 3.27 5.68 -5.80
C ILE A 163 4.16 6.17 -4.65
N ALA A 164 5.08 5.32 -4.17
CA ALA A 164 6.05 5.65 -3.13
C ALA A 164 6.93 6.85 -3.51
N LYS A 165 7.29 7.02 -4.78
CA LYS A 165 8.12 8.14 -5.25
C LYS A 165 7.32 9.40 -5.55
N ASN A 166 6.00 9.32 -5.67
CA ASN A 166 5.16 10.47 -6.02
C ASN A 166 5.07 11.47 -4.86
N LYS A 167 5.96 12.47 -4.87
CA LYS A 167 6.04 13.53 -3.86
C LYS A 167 4.74 14.34 -3.73
N GLU A 168 4.07 14.65 -4.84
CA GLU A 168 2.80 15.39 -4.81
C GLU A 168 1.73 14.57 -4.06
N LEU A 169 1.65 13.27 -4.35
CA LEU A 169 0.72 12.34 -3.71
C LEU A 169 1.03 12.14 -2.23
N GLN A 170 2.31 11.91 -1.89
CA GLN A 170 2.75 11.81 -0.50
C GLN A 170 2.32 13.04 0.31
N ASN A 171 2.61 14.23 -0.21
CA ASN A 171 2.29 15.48 0.46
C ASN A 171 0.78 15.67 0.59
N ALA A 172 0.01 15.34 -0.45
CA ALA A 172 -1.45 15.45 -0.42
C ALA A 172 -2.06 14.53 0.65
N CYS A 173 -1.63 13.27 0.73
CA CYS A 173 -2.11 12.31 1.73
C CYS A 173 -1.63 12.63 3.16
N ASN A 174 -0.41 13.15 3.31
CA ASN A 174 0.12 13.53 4.62
C ASN A 174 -0.42 14.87 5.13
N PHE A 175 -0.95 15.73 4.25
CA PHE A 175 -1.34 17.10 4.60
C PHE A 175 -2.29 17.22 5.80
N PRO A 176 -3.35 16.39 5.94
CA PRO A 176 -4.23 16.47 7.10
C PRO A 176 -3.52 16.11 8.40
N LYS A 177 -2.67 15.07 8.37
CA LYS A 177 -1.91 14.59 9.52
C LYS A 177 -0.82 15.59 9.93
N ALA A 178 -0.15 16.18 8.93
CA ALA A 178 0.82 17.25 9.12
C ALA A 178 0.19 18.55 9.65
N THR A 179 -1.06 18.82 9.29
CA THR A 179 -1.83 19.95 9.86
C THR A 179 -2.17 19.68 11.31
N LEU A 180 -2.70 18.49 11.59
CA LEU A 180 -3.07 18.05 12.93
C LEU A 180 -1.87 18.09 13.89
N VAL A 181 -0.73 17.51 13.51
CA VAL A 181 0.45 17.44 14.37
C VAL A 181 1.02 18.80 14.73
N LYS A 182 1.00 19.76 13.79
CA LYS A 182 1.48 21.14 14.00
C LYS A 182 0.60 21.93 14.95
N MET A 183 -0.66 21.52 15.10
CA MET A 183 -1.60 22.18 15.98
C MET A 183 -1.53 21.64 17.40
N LEU A 184 -1.26 20.35 17.58
CA LEU A 184 -1.19 19.72 18.90
C LEU A 184 -0.07 20.34 19.75
N LYS A 185 -0.39 20.64 21.01
CA LYS A 185 0.62 20.96 22.03
C LYS A 185 1.28 19.69 22.57
N ASP A 186 2.36 19.84 23.32
CA ASP A 186 3.16 18.71 23.81
C ASP A 186 2.39 17.75 24.75
N ASN A 187 1.35 18.23 25.42
CA ASN A 187 0.45 17.44 26.27
C ASN A 187 -0.85 17.02 25.58
N GLU A 188 -0.96 17.23 24.27
CA GLU A 188 -2.13 16.91 23.46
C GLU A 188 -1.81 15.80 22.47
N LYS A 189 -2.82 15.00 22.13
CA LYS A 189 -2.70 13.91 21.16
C LYS A 189 -3.97 13.75 20.35
N ALA A 190 -3.82 13.17 19.18
CA ALA A 190 -4.93 12.67 18.39
C ALA A 190 -4.83 11.16 18.26
N SER A 191 -5.90 10.45 18.64
CA SER A 191 -6.07 9.03 18.32
C SER A 191 -7.10 8.88 17.21
N PHE A 192 -7.00 7.78 16.49
CA PHE A 192 -7.88 7.47 15.38
C PHE A 192 -8.70 6.25 15.76
N SER A 193 -9.92 6.13 15.26
CA SER A 193 -10.75 4.94 15.47
C SER A 193 -10.13 3.64 14.92
N LEU A 194 -9.00 3.76 14.22
CA LEU A 194 -8.25 2.70 13.58
C LEU A 194 -6.86 2.60 14.23
N GLY A 195 -6.64 1.51 14.97
CA GLY A 195 -5.36 1.22 15.64
C GLY A 195 -5.19 1.87 17.03
N ASN A 196 -4.07 1.55 17.68
CA ASN A 196 -3.71 2.09 19.00
C ASN A 196 -2.73 3.27 18.91
N ASP A 197 -2.26 3.56 17.71
CA ASP A 197 -1.25 4.57 17.48
C ASP A 197 -1.85 5.98 17.51
N VAL A 198 -1.02 6.95 17.91
CA VAL A 198 -1.44 8.33 18.15
C VAL A 198 -0.54 9.31 17.42
N ILE A 199 -1.10 10.45 17.05
CA ILE A 199 -0.34 11.62 16.60
C ILE A 199 -0.08 12.50 17.82
N THR A 200 1.19 12.81 18.05
CA THR A 200 1.63 13.82 19.01
C THR A 200 2.56 14.80 18.30
N ASN A 201 2.75 16.00 18.86
CA ASN A 201 3.69 16.99 18.31
C ASN A 201 5.12 16.43 18.10
N GLN A 202 5.50 15.40 18.86
CA GLN A 202 6.81 14.75 18.73
C GLN A 202 6.98 14.02 17.38
N ASN A 203 5.88 13.59 16.75
CA ASN A 203 5.88 12.85 15.49
C ASN A 203 5.82 13.76 14.25
N LYS A 204 5.98 15.08 14.40
CA LYS A 204 5.80 16.05 13.30
C LYS A 204 6.64 15.74 12.05
N GLU A 205 7.86 15.24 12.26
CA GLU A 205 8.80 14.94 11.17
C GLU A 205 8.39 13.68 10.38
N ASP A 206 7.54 12.81 10.96
CA ASP A 206 7.09 11.58 10.27
C ASP A 206 6.23 11.87 9.04
N TYR A 207 5.57 13.04 9.01
CA TYR A 207 4.67 13.47 7.94
C TYR A 207 5.34 14.32 6.86
N ASN A 208 6.65 14.59 7.01
CA ASN A 208 7.42 15.16 5.93
C ASN A 208 7.56 14.16 4.80
N PHE A 209 7.78 14.66 3.58
CA PHE A 209 8.11 13.81 2.44
C PHE A 209 9.34 12.96 2.79
N LYS A 210 9.21 11.65 2.64
CA LYS A 210 10.34 10.70 2.73
C LYS A 210 10.60 10.21 1.32
N GLU A 211 11.80 10.51 0.80
CA GLU A 211 12.26 9.91 -0.44
C GLU A 211 12.44 8.42 -0.18
N ILE A 212 11.58 7.60 -0.78
CA ILE A 212 11.72 6.14 -0.71
C ILE A 212 12.66 5.77 -1.86
N GLU A 213 13.94 5.59 -1.53
CA GLU A 213 14.89 5.03 -2.49
C GLU A 213 14.40 3.66 -2.94
N ASP A 214 14.19 3.51 -4.24
CA ASP A 214 13.94 2.21 -4.84
C ASP A 214 15.26 1.53 -5.06
N THR A 215 15.66 0.76 -4.06
CA THR A 215 16.87 -0.05 -4.10
C THR A 215 16.61 -1.40 -4.75
N THR A 216 15.40 -1.62 -5.30
CA THR A 216 15.03 -2.85 -5.97
C THR A 216 15.53 -2.82 -7.41
N GLN A 217 16.38 -3.77 -7.77
CA GLN A 217 16.86 -3.96 -9.13
C GLN A 217 16.39 -5.32 -9.63
N THR A 218 15.85 -5.35 -10.84
CA THR A 218 15.45 -6.59 -11.51
C THR A 218 16.33 -6.84 -12.71
N GLU A 219 16.88 -8.04 -12.80
CA GLU A 219 17.74 -8.48 -13.88
C GLU A 219 17.22 -9.82 -14.42
N ASP A 220 16.97 -9.90 -15.72
CA ASP A 220 16.61 -11.16 -16.37
C ASP A 220 17.87 -11.77 -17.00
N VAL A 221 18.18 -13.02 -16.62
CA VAL A 221 19.36 -13.77 -17.11
C VAL A 221 18.88 -15.04 -17.79
N GLU A 222 19.47 -15.39 -18.93
CA GLU A 222 19.12 -16.59 -19.69
C GLU A 222 20.37 -17.42 -20.01
N GLU A 223 20.60 -18.46 -19.23
CA GLU A 223 21.83 -19.26 -19.25
C GLU A 223 21.55 -20.72 -18.85
N ASN A 224 22.59 -21.56 -18.91
CA ASN A 224 22.54 -22.92 -18.41
C ASN A 224 22.83 -22.95 -16.90
N PHE A 225 21.92 -23.52 -16.11
CA PHE A 225 22.04 -23.60 -14.66
C PHE A 225 22.06 -25.05 -14.18
N LYS A 226 22.99 -25.35 -13.26
CA LYS A 226 22.98 -26.64 -12.54
C LYS A 226 21.88 -26.65 -11.49
N ILE A 227 21.00 -27.64 -11.56
CA ILE A 227 19.93 -27.85 -10.58
C ILE A 227 20.40 -28.85 -9.52
N LEU A 228 20.42 -28.45 -8.25
CA LEU A 228 20.97 -29.23 -7.14
C LEU A 228 19.91 -29.92 -6.28
N GLY A 229 18.63 -29.58 -6.46
CA GLY A 229 17.55 -30.16 -5.69
C GLY A 229 16.26 -29.36 -5.80
N PHE A 230 15.21 -29.88 -5.18
CA PHE A 230 13.91 -29.23 -5.11
C PHE A 230 13.36 -29.27 -3.69
N GLU A 231 12.58 -28.26 -3.33
CA GLU A 231 11.84 -28.20 -2.07
C GLU A 231 10.39 -27.85 -2.37
N LYS A 232 9.47 -28.52 -1.65
CA LYS A 232 8.05 -28.19 -1.64
C LYS A 232 7.62 -27.88 -0.20
N THR A 233 7.36 -26.62 0.08
CA THR A 233 6.90 -26.14 1.39
C THR A 233 5.67 -25.26 1.21
N ASN A 234 4.56 -25.59 1.87
CA ASN A 234 3.32 -24.80 1.95
C ASN A 234 2.99 -24.06 0.64
N ASP A 235 2.73 -24.83 -0.41
CA ASP A 235 2.40 -24.40 -1.79
C ASP A 235 3.49 -23.74 -2.64
N LYS A 236 4.63 -23.36 -2.06
CA LYS A 236 5.78 -22.84 -2.81
C LYS A 236 6.63 -23.98 -3.36
N LYS A 237 6.94 -23.92 -4.65
CA LYS A 237 7.83 -24.87 -5.35
C LYS A 237 9.13 -24.17 -5.67
N LYS A 238 10.23 -24.65 -5.10
CA LYS A 238 11.55 -24.04 -5.28
C LYS A 238 12.57 -25.06 -5.77
N PHE A 239 13.50 -24.59 -6.60
CA PHE A 239 14.64 -25.36 -7.06
C PHE A 239 15.94 -24.72 -6.58
N LYS A 240 16.87 -25.55 -6.13
CA LYS A 240 18.19 -25.13 -5.70
C LYS A 240 19.08 -25.02 -6.94
N ILE A 241 19.62 -23.83 -7.20
CA ILE A 241 20.46 -23.54 -8.38
C ILE A 241 21.80 -22.94 -7.95
N ILE A 242 22.81 -23.01 -8.82
CA ILE A 242 24.07 -22.27 -8.67
C ILE A 242 23.99 -21.00 -9.52
N LEU A 243 24.19 -19.84 -8.91
CA LEU A 243 24.29 -18.53 -9.56
C LEU A 243 25.45 -17.77 -8.88
N ASP A 244 26.34 -17.16 -9.65
CA ASP A 244 27.54 -16.45 -9.14
C ASP A 244 28.36 -17.29 -8.14
N ASP A 245 28.60 -18.57 -8.48
CA ASP A 245 29.29 -19.57 -7.64
C ASP A 245 28.67 -19.83 -6.26
N LYS A 246 27.45 -19.34 -6.03
CA LYS A 246 26.70 -19.52 -4.79
C LYS A 246 25.42 -20.26 -5.03
N THR A 247 24.96 -20.95 -3.99
CA THR A 247 23.70 -21.66 -4.07
C THR A 247 22.53 -20.78 -3.68
N HIS A 248 21.51 -20.76 -4.52
CA HIS A 248 20.28 -20.01 -4.31
C HIS A 248 19.05 -20.90 -4.49
N TRP A 249 17.95 -20.52 -3.84
CA TRP A 249 16.64 -21.10 -4.07
C TRP A 249 15.84 -20.23 -5.04
N ALA A 250 15.51 -20.79 -6.21
CA ALA A 250 14.71 -20.13 -7.22
C ALA A 250 13.25 -20.61 -7.17
N ASN A 251 12.32 -19.66 -7.14
CA ASN A 251 10.88 -19.88 -7.15
C ASN A 251 10.42 -20.39 -8.54
N ALA A 252 9.60 -21.43 -8.56
CA ALA A 252 9.06 -22.08 -9.76
C ALA A 252 7.52 -22.12 -9.77
N ASP A 253 6.86 -21.23 -9.04
CA ASP A 253 5.40 -21.22 -8.95
C ASP A 253 4.74 -20.84 -10.28
N ILE A 254 5.39 -19.96 -11.06
CA ILE A 254 4.86 -19.42 -12.32
C ILE A 254 5.05 -20.33 -13.54
N ILE A 255 5.99 -21.28 -13.49
CA ILE A 255 6.18 -22.27 -14.56
C ILE A 255 5.22 -23.45 -14.38
N ASP A 256 4.88 -24.09 -15.50
CA ASP A 256 3.90 -25.17 -15.50
C ASP A 256 4.42 -26.47 -14.83
N VAL A 257 3.54 -27.46 -14.70
CA VAL A 257 3.89 -28.75 -14.07
C VAL A 257 4.94 -29.51 -14.88
N ASN A 258 4.89 -29.46 -16.22
CA ASN A 258 5.82 -30.19 -17.08
C ASN A 258 7.25 -29.61 -16.98
N ALA A 259 7.37 -28.30 -16.98
CA ALA A 259 8.62 -27.57 -16.76
C ALA A 259 9.21 -27.91 -15.39
N ARG A 260 8.39 -27.92 -14.33
CA ARG A 260 8.84 -28.35 -12.99
C ARG A 260 9.28 -29.81 -12.94
N MET A 261 8.58 -30.71 -13.62
CA MET A 261 8.99 -32.12 -13.72
C MET A 261 10.33 -32.27 -14.45
N LYS A 262 10.56 -31.48 -15.51
CA LYS A 262 11.83 -31.44 -16.22
C LYS A 262 12.97 -31.03 -15.27
N LEU A 263 12.78 -29.96 -14.51
CA LEU A 263 13.77 -29.51 -13.51
C LEU A 263 14.05 -30.54 -12.42
N ALA A 264 13.00 -31.21 -11.91
CA ALA A 264 13.17 -32.26 -10.90
C ALA A 264 13.97 -33.43 -11.44
N LYS A 265 13.72 -33.85 -12.69
CA LYS A 265 14.51 -34.88 -13.37
C LYS A 265 15.96 -34.45 -13.54
N SER A 266 16.19 -33.22 -14.00
CA SER A 266 17.55 -32.66 -14.15
C SER A 266 18.31 -32.58 -12.83
N SER A 267 17.63 -32.31 -11.71
CA SER A 267 18.28 -32.32 -10.38
C SER A 267 18.78 -33.70 -9.96
N ILE A 268 18.09 -34.78 -10.35
CA ILE A 268 18.49 -36.15 -10.05
C ILE A 268 19.67 -36.57 -10.95
N GLN A 269 19.67 -36.07 -12.19
CA GLN A 269 20.67 -36.42 -13.20
C GLN A 269 21.89 -35.49 -13.18
N GLU A 270 21.94 -34.52 -12.27
CA GLU A 270 22.95 -33.46 -12.20
C GLU A 270 23.18 -32.72 -13.52
N GLN A 271 22.12 -32.58 -14.32
CA GLN A 271 22.18 -31.92 -15.63
C GLN A 271 22.00 -30.42 -15.49
N GLU A 272 22.72 -29.68 -16.33
CA GLU A 272 22.43 -28.28 -16.57
C GLU A 272 21.18 -28.13 -17.43
N VAL A 273 20.38 -27.10 -17.13
CA VAL A 273 19.17 -26.78 -17.87
C VAL A 273 19.22 -25.31 -18.24
N LYS A 274 18.85 -25.00 -19.47
CA LYS A 274 18.73 -23.61 -19.91
C LYS A 274 17.49 -22.99 -19.26
N LEU A 275 17.70 -21.98 -18.42
CA LEU A 275 16.63 -21.27 -17.72
C LEU A 275 16.66 -19.81 -18.08
N LYS A 276 15.47 -19.22 -18.16
CA LYS A 276 15.31 -17.77 -18.02
C LYS A 276 14.95 -17.47 -16.57
N LEU A 277 15.83 -16.79 -15.86
CA LEU A 277 15.65 -16.37 -14.47
C LEU A 277 15.38 -14.88 -14.41
N ARG A 278 14.56 -14.47 -13.44
CA ARG A 278 14.48 -13.10 -12.96
C ARG A 278 15.11 -13.03 -11.58
N ILE A 279 16.16 -12.24 -11.44
CA ILE A 279 16.86 -11.98 -10.19
C ILE A 279 16.36 -10.64 -9.67
N VAL A 280 15.84 -10.64 -8.45
CA VAL A 280 15.41 -9.44 -7.74
C VAL A 280 16.44 -9.15 -6.65
N LYS A 281 17.11 -7.99 -6.76
CA LYS A 281 18.10 -7.51 -5.80
C LYS A 281 17.50 -6.34 -5.01
N GLU A 282 17.77 -6.27 -3.71
CA GLU A 282 17.45 -5.11 -2.86
C GLU A 282 18.75 -4.69 -2.15
N TYR A 283 19.12 -3.40 -2.26
CA TYR A 283 20.45 -2.92 -1.81
C TYR A 283 21.62 -3.78 -2.33
N ASN A 284 21.57 -4.16 -3.61
CA ASN A 284 22.52 -5.05 -4.28
C ASN A 284 22.63 -6.48 -3.70
N LYS A 285 21.71 -6.90 -2.82
CA LYS A 285 21.65 -8.27 -2.31
C LYS A 285 20.51 -9.02 -2.99
N ILE A 286 20.76 -10.24 -3.45
CA ILE A 286 19.72 -11.09 -4.04
C ILE A 286 18.65 -11.39 -2.97
N LYS A 287 17.44 -10.89 -3.21
CA LYS A 287 16.25 -11.10 -2.37
C LYS A 287 15.44 -12.28 -2.85
N GLU A 288 15.22 -12.36 -4.16
CA GLU A 288 14.45 -13.44 -4.79
C GLU A 288 15.02 -13.80 -6.16
N ILE A 289 14.86 -15.06 -6.54
CA ILE A 289 15.11 -15.54 -7.89
C ILE A 289 13.85 -16.27 -8.34
N VAL A 290 13.34 -15.94 -9.52
CA VAL A 290 12.14 -16.55 -10.09
C VAL A 290 12.49 -17.20 -11.43
N ILE A 291 12.11 -18.46 -11.63
CA ILE A 291 12.25 -19.16 -12.90
C ILE A 291 11.10 -18.72 -13.80
N LEU A 292 11.40 -17.96 -14.85
CA LEU A 292 10.43 -17.49 -15.82
C LEU A 292 10.13 -18.53 -16.89
N ASN A 293 11.15 -19.30 -17.31
CA ASN A 293 11.02 -20.30 -18.35
C ASN A 293 12.06 -21.43 -18.21
N VAL A 294 11.75 -22.61 -18.76
CA VAL A 294 12.61 -23.80 -18.79
C VAL A 294 12.67 -24.31 -20.23
N GLU A 295 13.87 -24.31 -20.84
CA GLU A 295 14.09 -24.76 -22.21
C GLU A 295 14.68 -26.16 -22.32
#